data_AF-A0A6G6KBP6-F1
#
_entry.id   AF-A0A6G6KBP6-F1
#
_cell.length_a   1.000
_cell.length_b   1.000
_cell.length_c   1.000
_cell.angle_alpha   90.00
_cell.angle_beta   90.00
_cell.angle_gamma   90.00
#
_symmetry.space_group_name_H-M   'P 1'
#
loop_
_entity.id
_entity.type
_entity.pdbx_description
1 polymer ?
#
loop_
_entity_poly.entity_id
_entity_poly.type
_entity_poly.pdbx_seq_one_letter_code
_entity_poly.pdbx_strand_id
1 'polypeptide(L)'
;MSSVAVTTPTPERILPNGMDFADWLSPILVKELRQGLKTKMFITTFILIQVAMIFITGIQLLEVANGGSGGGGLAWLFAAFIWIPLLILMPARGLTAVSEELKVNTLDLVQLTHLTAFRIVLGKWVALVAQTLLVVTAILPYAVLRYFFGEVDIISDLTVIGILILASMALTAAALALSSSHVAIRILVVLGLFVAVCIAMPPLFDRSALATGGPGAWLVWMLPLLAVLHVYLLLEIAASRIAPISENHSGRKRLVILLMGAIGLLLAWLGNEYAAMIWSVSCAVATAWVLLESLSERTQHVPSLYSGFARIGFFGKLAGRVLYPGWASGLVFTLILTGMVFGIGLGLVRKFHPGDVGGYLLASRLMVPIIFSSVIAPVVVMLLFPRARQPIWLYVLTQALFGLCYVVAQVAGNAPNLDEETAFRWLAPFPTSAWFVLMEEGVDSPLGHFYTMFTLPVCAVLFLYLGFRAMKEFSFISRLENQSQADAEELETSPPAVSNAA
;
A
#
# COMPACT_ATOMS: atom_id res chain seq x y z
N MET A 1 -40.51 69.22 -12.74
CA MET A 1 -39.28 68.53 -12.27
C MET A 1 -39.58 67.04 -12.26
N SER A 2 -39.27 66.40 -13.39
CA SER A 2 -39.54 64.98 -13.66
C SER A 2 -38.40 64.12 -13.13
N SER A 3 -38.73 63.15 -12.28
CA SER A 3 -37.79 62.20 -11.70
C SER A 3 -37.26 61.25 -12.77
N VAL A 4 -35.96 61.31 -13.04
CA VAL A 4 -35.25 60.35 -13.88
C VAL A 4 -35.12 59.04 -13.10
N ALA A 5 -35.84 58.02 -13.54
CA ALA A 5 -35.72 56.66 -13.02
C ALA A 5 -34.35 56.09 -13.43
N VAL A 6 -33.51 55.81 -12.44
CA VAL A 6 -32.25 55.08 -12.61
C VAL A 6 -32.60 53.62 -12.87
N THR A 7 -32.48 53.18 -14.12
CA THR A 7 -32.54 51.77 -14.50
C THR A 7 -31.26 51.09 -14.02
N THR A 8 -31.37 50.29 -12.94
CA THR A 8 -30.32 49.35 -12.55
C THR A 8 -30.08 48.36 -13.70
N PRO A 9 -28.84 48.16 -14.17
CA PRO A 9 -28.58 47.13 -15.18
C PRO A 9 -28.94 45.78 -14.56
N THR A 10 -29.87 45.07 -15.21
CA THR A 10 -30.12 43.65 -14.97
C THR A 10 -28.79 42.90 -14.97
N PRO A 11 -28.51 42.04 -13.97
CA PRO A 11 -27.30 41.22 -14.01
C PRO A 11 -27.36 40.41 -15.30
N GLU A 12 -26.38 40.61 -16.18
CA GLU A 12 -26.16 39.73 -17.32
C GLU A 12 -26.11 38.31 -16.78
N ARG A 13 -27.14 37.54 -17.09
CA ARG A 13 -27.16 36.11 -16.87
C ARG A 13 -26.06 35.57 -17.77
N ILE A 14 -24.86 35.38 -17.20
CA ILE A 14 -23.78 34.64 -17.83
C ILE A 14 -24.37 33.29 -18.18
N LEU A 15 -24.79 33.13 -19.43
CA LEU A 15 -25.13 31.83 -19.99
C LEU A 15 -23.86 30.99 -19.79
N PRO A 16 -23.98 29.76 -19.26
CA PRO A 16 -22.81 28.91 -19.09
C PRO A 16 -22.27 28.65 -20.51
N ASN A 17 -21.22 29.38 -20.88
CA ASN A 17 -20.42 29.10 -22.04
C ASN A 17 -20.04 27.62 -21.93
N GLY A 18 -20.22 26.89 -23.04
CA GLY A 18 -20.16 25.44 -23.09
C GLY A 18 -19.06 24.87 -22.20
N MET A 19 -19.44 23.92 -21.36
CA MET A 19 -18.61 23.23 -20.36
C MET A 19 -17.15 23.19 -20.81
N ASP A 20 -16.32 24.02 -20.18
CA ASP A 20 -14.90 24.07 -20.52
C ASP A 20 -14.30 22.70 -20.14
N PHE A 21 -13.31 22.20 -20.89
CA PHE A 21 -12.67 20.89 -20.60
C PHE A 21 -12.19 20.78 -19.13
N ALA A 22 -11.92 21.93 -18.50
CA ALA A 22 -11.55 22.05 -17.10
C ALA A 22 -12.68 21.72 -16.11
N ASP A 23 -13.95 21.79 -16.52
CA ASP A 23 -15.11 21.51 -15.66
C ASP A 23 -15.33 19.99 -15.46
N TRP A 24 -14.83 19.16 -16.39
CA TRP A 24 -14.94 17.69 -16.34
C TRP A 24 -13.84 17.03 -15.50
N LEU A 25 -12.72 17.74 -15.30
CA LEU A 25 -11.54 17.23 -14.60
C LEU A 25 -11.40 17.94 -13.27
N SER A 26 -10.82 17.25 -12.27
CA SER A 26 -10.56 17.93 -11.00
C SER A 26 -9.67 19.17 -11.24
N PRO A 27 -9.95 20.32 -10.61
CA PRO A 27 -9.17 21.54 -10.82
C PRO A 27 -7.69 21.35 -10.47
N ILE A 28 -7.42 20.44 -9.54
CA ILE A 28 -6.08 20.01 -9.15
C ILE A 28 -5.38 19.30 -10.30
N LEU A 29 -6.04 18.33 -10.95
CA LEU A 29 -5.48 17.64 -12.12
C LEU A 29 -5.14 18.62 -13.25
N VAL A 30 -6.02 19.57 -13.57
CA VAL A 30 -5.78 20.56 -14.63
C VAL A 30 -4.58 21.44 -14.29
N LYS A 31 -4.49 21.90 -13.03
CA LYS A 31 -3.36 22.70 -12.55
C LYS A 31 -2.05 21.92 -12.65
N GLU A 32 -2.00 20.72 -12.11
CA GLU A 32 -0.81 19.86 -12.04
C GLU A 32 -0.34 19.42 -13.42
N LEU A 33 -1.27 19.08 -14.32
CA LEU A 33 -0.94 18.72 -15.70
C LEU A 33 -0.32 19.91 -16.45
N ARG A 34 -0.93 21.10 -16.34
CA ARG A 34 -0.42 22.32 -16.98
C ARG A 34 0.98 22.69 -16.45
N GLN A 35 1.19 22.57 -15.14
CA GLN A 35 2.48 22.85 -14.51
C GLN A 35 3.53 21.80 -14.91
N GLY A 36 3.14 20.52 -14.91
CA GLY A 36 4.02 19.40 -15.22
C GLY A 36 4.54 19.40 -16.66
N LEU A 37 3.70 19.75 -17.64
CA LEU A 37 4.09 19.84 -19.06
C LEU A 37 5.02 21.03 -19.36
N LYS A 38 4.93 22.11 -18.57
CA LYS A 38 5.78 23.29 -18.70
C LYS A 38 7.12 23.16 -17.97
N THR A 39 7.34 22.07 -17.25
CA THR A 39 8.56 21.86 -16.48
C THR A 39 9.73 21.55 -17.41
N LYS A 40 10.85 22.27 -17.28
CA LYS A 40 12.07 22.05 -18.09
C LYS A 40 12.51 20.58 -18.07
N MET A 41 12.48 19.94 -16.91
CA MET A 41 12.83 18.52 -16.74
C MET A 41 11.98 17.60 -17.63
N PHE A 42 10.67 17.83 -17.74
CA PHE A 42 9.79 17.03 -18.61
C PHE A 42 10.14 17.25 -20.08
N ILE A 43 10.25 18.52 -20.50
CA ILE A 43 10.56 18.88 -21.89
C ILE A 43 11.91 18.29 -22.32
N THR A 44 12.95 18.45 -21.51
CA THR A 44 14.29 17.92 -21.79
C THR A 44 14.28 16.39 -21.86
N THR A 45 13.63 15.72 -20.90
CA THR A 45 13.52 14.25 -20.90
C THR A 45 12.77 13.75 -22.12
N PHE A 46 11.63 14.37 -22.44
CA PHE A 46 10.80 14.00 -23.59
C PHE A 46 11.58 14.14 -24.91
N ILE A 47 12.25 15.27 -25.14
CA ILE A 47 13.06 15.50 -26.34
C ILE A 47 14.23 14.52 -26.41
N LEU A 48 14.94 14.30 -25.30
CA LEU A 48 16.08 13.38 -25.25
C LEU A 48 15.67 11.96 -25.62
N ILE A 49 14.54 11.48 -25.08
CA ILE A 49 13.98 10.17 -25.44
C ILE A 49 13.68 10.11 -26.94
N GLN A 50 13.02 11.12 -27.51
CA GLN A 50 12.69 11.12 -28.94
C GLN A 50 13.95 11.07 -29.81
N VAL A 51 14.93 11.92 -29.52
CA VAL A 51 16.20 11.94 -30.25
C VAL A 51 16.90 10.58 -30.14
N ALA A 52 17.03 10.02 -28.93
CA ALA A 52 17.65 8.72 -28.72
C ALA A 52 16.92 7.59 -29.49
N MET A 53 15.59 7.57 -29.45
CA MET A 53 14.78 6.56 -30.13
C MET A 53 14.92 6.64 -31.66
N ILE A 54 14.99 7.85 -32.23
CA ILE A 54 15.26 8.05 -33.66
C ILE A 54 16.64 7.48 -34.02
N PHE A 55 17.68 7.81 -33.24
CA PHE A 55 19.04 7.31 -33.50
C PHE A 55 19.12 5.78 -33.39
N ILE A 56 18.56 5.19 -32.33
CA ILE A 56 18.58 3.73 -32.12
C ILE A 56 17.85 3.01 -33.24
N THR A 57 16.63 3.46 -33.58
CA THR A 57 15.83 2.85 -34.65
C THR A 57 16.50 3.03 -36.02
N GLY A 58 17.15 4.18 -36.25
CA GLY A 58 17.90 4.45 -37.48
C GLY A 58 19.13 3.55 -37.65
N ILE A 59 19.87 3.29 -36.56
CA ILE A 59 21.02 2.37 -36.60
C ILE A 59 20.54 0.93 -36.82
N GLN A 60 19.46 0.51 -36.16
CA GLN A 60 18.84 -0.81 -36.39
C GLN A 60 18.42 -1.00 -37.85
N LEU A 61 17.81 0.03 -38.46
CA LEU A 61 17.44 -0.01 -39.86
C LEU A 61 18.66 -0.18 -40.79
N LEU A 62 19.78 0.48 -40.47
CA LEU A 62 21.03 0.34 -41.21
C LEU A 62 21.66 -1.06 -41.05
N GLU A 63 21.57 -1.64 -39.85
CA GLU A 63 22.05 -3.00 -39.56
C GLU A 63 21.27 -4.04 -40.38
N VAL A 64 19.94 -3.93 -40.40
CA VAL A 64 19.07 -4.78 -41.22
C VAL A 64 19.36 -4.59 -42.72
N ALA A 65 19.56 -3.35 -43.17
CA ALA A 65 19.90 -3.06 -44.57
C ALA A 65 21.25 -3.67 -45.01
N ASN A 66 22.21 -3.80 -44.09
CA ASN A 66 23.52 -4.41 -44.34
C ASN A 66 23.55 -5.94 -44.16
N GLY A 67 22.38 -6.59 -44.02
CA GLY A 67 22.28 -8.03 -43.86
C GLY A 67 22.63 -8.55 -42.45
N GLY A 68 22.76 -7.64 -41.48
CA GLY A 68 22.89 -8.01 -40.07
C GLY A 68 21.58 -8.57 -39.52
N SER A 69 21.68 -9.46 -38.53
CA SER A 69 20.52 -9.80 -37.70
C SER A 69 20.25 -8.61 -36.77
N GLY A 70 19.35 -7.70 -37.15
CA GLY A 70 19.10 -6.43 -36.44
C GLY A 70 18.77 -6.52 -34.93
N GLY A 71 18.61 -7.73 -34.38
CA GLY A 71 18.14 -7.97 -33.02
C GLY A 71 19.21 -8.10 -31.92
N GLY A 72 20.51 -8.08 -32.20
CA GLY A 72 21.52 -8.49 -31.21
C GLY A 72 22.02 -7.41 -30.25
N GLY A 73 22.67 -6.38 -30.80
CA GLY A 73 23.52 -5.47 -30.01
C GLY A 73 22.78 -4.30 -29.35
N LEU A 74 21.69 -3.82 -29.95
CA LEU A 74 21.02 -2.57 -29.55
C LEU A 74 19.63 -2.77 -28.92
N ALA A 75 19.12 -4.00 -28.90
CA ALA A 75 17.81 -4.32 -28.32
C ALA A 75 17.73 -3.96 -26.82
N TRP A 76 18.82 -4.18 -26.07
CA TRP A 76 18.89 -3.81 -24.65
C TRP A 76 18.91 -2.30 -24.45
N LEU A 77 19.51 -1.53 -25.37
CA LEU A 77 19.48 -0.06 -25.34
C LEU A 77 18.07 0.45 -25.59
N PHE A 78 17.40 -0.07 -26.62
CA PHE A 78 15.99 0.26 -26.88
C PHE A 78 15.12 0.01 -25.64
N ALA A 79 15.27 -1.16 -25.01
CA ALA A 79 14.57 -1.49 -23.77
C ALA A 79 14.94 -0.53 -22.62
N ALA A 80 16.21 -0.19 -22.45
CA ALA A 80 16.67 0.75 -21.42
C ALA A 80 16.04 2.14 -21.57
N PHE A 81 15.90 2.65 -22.80
CA PHE A 81 15.24 3.94 -23.08
C PHE A 81 13.72 3.93 -22.85
N ILE A 82 13.10 2.75 -22.74
CA ILE A 82 11.72 2.60 -22.25
C ILE A 82 11.71 2.50 -20.72
N TRP A 83 12.59 1.69 -20.14
CA TRP A 83 12.57 1.37 -18.71
C TRP A 83 12.98 2.55 -17.85
N ILE A 84 14.05 3.28 -18.21
CA ILE A 84 14.58 4.38 -17.41
C ILE A 84 13.52 5.48 -17.20
N PRO A 85 12.82 5.98 -18.25
CA PRO A 85 11.79 6.99 -18.05
C PRO A 85 10.61 6.50 -17.20
N LEU A 86 10.15 5.27 -17.43
CA LEU A 86 8.96 4.72 -16.76
C LEU A 86 9.23 4.34 -15.30
N LEU A 87 10.38 3.70 -15.02
CA LEU A 87 10.65 3.14 -13.70
C LEU A 87 11.51 4.05 -12.80
N ILE A 88 12.23 5.02 -13.38
CA ILE A 88 13.11 5.91 -12.62
C ILE A 88 12.61 7.35 -12.69
N LEU A 89 12.54 7.94 -13.90
CA LEU A 89 12.29 9.37 -14.04
C LEU A 89 10.89 9.77 -13.59
N MET A 90 9.85 9.04 -14.01
CA MET A 90 8.46 9.37 -13.64
C MET A 90 8.21 9.21 -12.13
N PRO A 91 8.59 8.09 -11.47
CA PRO A 91 8.47 7.95 -10.01
C PRO A 91 9.28 8.99 -9.24
N ALA A 92 10.48 9.35 -9.71
CA ALA A 92 11.30 10.37 -9.07
C ALA A 92 10.60 11.73 -8.98
N ARG A 93 9.74 12.08 -9.96
CA ARG A 93 8.93 13.31 -9.90
C ARG A 93 7.83 13.24 -8.84
N GLY A 94 7.32 12.05 -8.51
CA GLY A 94 6.39 11.86 -7.40
C GLY A 94 7.00 12.16 -6.03
N LEU A 95 8.33 12.00 -5.88
CA LEU A 95 9.03 12.21 -4.61
C LEU A 95 9.12 13.67 -4.17
N THR A 96 9.02 14.62 -5.11
CA THR A 96 9.06 16.06 -4.83
C THR A 96 7.66 16.68 -4.76
N ALA A 97 6.65 16.04 -5.35
CA ALA A 97 5.31 16.58 -5.56
C ALA A 97 4.55 17.03 -4.30
N VAL A 98 4.72 16.34 -3.16
CA VAL A 98 4.05 16.72 -1.88
C VAL A 98 5.01 17.49 -0.96
N SER A 99 6.31 17.22 -1.08
CA SER A 99 7.37 17.86 -0.28
C SER A 99 7.42 19.37 -0.48
N GLU A 100 7.22 19.80 -1.73
CA GLU A 100 7.29 21.21 -2.11
C GLU A 100 6.07 21.97 -1.57
N GLU A 101 4.90 21.34 -1.53
CA GLU A 101 3.67 21.96 -0.98
C GLU A 101 3.64 21.99 0.54
N LEU A 102 4.17 20.95 1.21
CA LEU A 102 4.31 20.92 2.67
C LEU A 102 5.21 22.06 3.18
N LYS A 103 6.21 22.49 2.40
CA LYS A 103 7.14 23.56 2.79
C LYS A 103 6.57 24.97 2.61
N VAL A 104 5.52 25.13 1.80
CA VAL A 104 4.99 26.44 1.37
C VAL A 104 3.76 26.86 2.20
N ASN A 105 3.40 26.15 3.27
CA ASN A 105 2.21 26.41 4.10
C ASN A 105 0.91 26.57 3.30
N THR A 106 0.84 25.98 2.09
CA THR A 106 -0.36 26.01 1.25
C THR A 106 -1.44 25.07 1.78
N LEU A 107 -1.10 24.23 2.78
CA LEU A 107 -2.03 23.32 3.45
C LEU A 107 -3.16 24.08 4.15
N ASP A 108 -2.87 25.22 4.77
CA ASP A 108 -3.88 26.03 5.49
C ASP A 108 -4.87 26.68 4.51
N LEU A 109 -4.41 27.05 3.31
CA LEU A 109 -5.28 27.57 2.25
C LEU A 109 -6.15 26.48 1.62
N VAL A 110 -5.65 25.26 1.55
CA VAL A 110 -6.38 24.08 1.06
C VAL A 110 -7.37 23.57 2.11
N GLN A 111 -7.08 23.69 3.41
CA GLN A 111 -8.02 23.40 4.51
C GLN A 111 -9.25 24.32 4.52
N LEU A 112 -9.18 25.48 3.84
CA LEU A 112 -10.33 26.36 3.61
C LEU A 112 -11.17 25.95 2.38
N THR A 113 -10.72 24.97 1.59
CA THR A 113 -11.48 24.43 0.46
C THR A 113 -12.18 23.13 0.86
N HIS A 114 -13.41 22.90 0.38
CA HIS A 114 -14.21 21.68 0.64
C HIS A 114 -13.65 20.40 -0.01
N LEU A 115 -12.34 20.32 -0.28
CA LEU A 115 -11.69 19.20 -0.97
C LEU A 115 -11.05 18.24 0.05
N THR A 116 -11.53 16.99 0.07
CA THR A 116 -10.95 15.91 0.90
C THR A 116 -9.48 15.65 0.52
N ALA A 117 -8.64 15.30 1.49
CA ALA A 117 -7.20 15.05 1.26
C ALA A 117 -6.95 13.99 0.17
N PHE A 118 -7.80 12.96 0.09
CA PHE A 118 -7.70 11.93 -0.93
C PHE A 118 -7.85 12.47 -2.36
N ARG A 119 -8.80 13.38 -2.60
CA ARG A 119 -9.03 13.97 -3.94
C ARG A 119 -7.82 14.78 -4.43
N ILE A 120 -7.11 15.42 -3.50
CA ILE A 120 -5.91 16.20 -3.81
C ILE A 120 -4.79 15.28 -4.28
N VAL A 121 -4.51 14.25 -3.49
CA VAL A 121 -3.48 13.25 -3.78
C VAL A 121 -3.81 12.49 -5.06
N LEU A 122 -5.07 12.11 -5.26
CA LEU A 122 -5.53 11.46 -6.49
C LEU A 122 -5.32 12.35 -7.72
N GLY A 123 -5.68 13.63 -7.66
CA GLY A 123 -5.49 14.58 -8.77
C GLY A 123 -4.01 14.71 -9.18
N LYS A 124 -3.09 14.75 -8.19
CA LYS A 124 -1.64 14.76 -8.44
C LYS A 124 -1.15 13.48 -9.07
N TRP A 125 -1.57 12.33 -8.54
CA TRP A 125 -1.17 11.03 -9.10
C TRP A 125 -1.68 10.86 -10.54
N VAL A 126 -2.95 11.17 -10.81
CA VAL A 126 -3.50 11.11 -12.17
C VAL A 126 -2.73 12.05 -13.12
N ALA A 127 -2.29 13.23 -12.67
CA ALA A 127 -1.48 14.12 -13.50
C ALA A 127 -0.12 13.52 -13.87
N LEU A 128 0.54 12.82 -12.93
CA LEU A 128 1.80 12.10 -13.17
C LEU A 128 1.60 10.90 -14.10
N VAL A 129 0.52 10.15 -13.93
CA VAL A 129 0.16 9.04 -14.81
C VAL A 129 -0.14 9.54 -16.23
N ALA A 130 -0.87 10.63 -16.39
CA ALA A 130 -1.12 11.24 -17.70
C ALA A 130 0.18 11.65 -18.40
N GLN A 131 1.15 12.21 -17.68
CA GLN A 131 2.47 12.53 -18.23
C GLN A 131 3.28 11.28 -18.61
N THR A 132 3.15 10.20 -17.84
CA THR A 132 3.75 8.90 -18.15
C THR A 132 3.16 8.33 -19.44
N LEU A 133 1.83 8.36 -19.58
CA LEU A 133 1.13 7.92 -20.79
C LEU A 133 1.53 8.75 -22.01
N LEU A 134 1.76 10.06 -21.87
CA LEU A 134 2.28 10.89 -22.97
C LEU A 134 3.66 10.43 -23.43
N VAL A 135 4.56 10.07 -22.51
CA VAL A 135 5.88 9.52 -22.88
C VAL A 135 5.73 8.18 -23.59
N VAL A 136 4.87 7.29 -23.08
CA VAL A 136 4.61 5.98 -23.72
C VAL A 136 4.05 6.16 -25.13
N THR A 137 3.03 6.99 -25.30
CA THR A 137 2.42 7.26 -26.61
C THR A 137 3.43 7.81 -27.60
N ALA A 138 4.38 8.61 -27.13
CA ALA A 138 5.45 9.14 -27.97
C ALA A 138 6.50 8.09 -28.36
N ILE A 139 6.57 6.95 -27.66
CA ILE A 139 7.48 5.83 -27.97
C ILE A 139 6.83 4.80 -28.91
N LEU A 140 5.49 4.68 -28.92
CA LEU A 140 4.75 3.70 -29.72
C LEU A 140 5.15 3.63 -31.21
N PRO A 141 5.37 4.75 -31.93
CA PRO A 141 5.76 4.68 -33.34
C PRO A 141 7.04 3.87 -33.59
N TYR A 142 8.03 3.96 -32.68
CA TYR A 142 9.28 3.20 -32.79
C TYR A 142 9.09 1.71 -32.52
N ALA A 143 8.19 1.36 -31.59
CA ALA A 143 7.83 -0.05 -31.35
C ALA A 143 7.16 -0.68 -32.57
N VAL A 144 6.31 0.07 -33.28
CA VAL A 144 5.69 -0.38 -34.53
C VAL A 144 6.73 -0.57 -35.64
N LEU A 145 7.70 0.34 -35.80
CA LEU A 145 8.77 0.17 -36.79
C LEU A 145 9.58 -1.11 -36.52
N ARG A 146 9.88 -1.39 -35.25
CA ARG A 146 10.61 -2.60 -34.85
C ARG A 146 9.86 -3.89 -35.18
N TYR A 147 8.52 -3.88 -35.12
CA TYR A 147 7.72 -5.01 -35.61
C TYR A 147 7.95 -5.28 -37.10
N PHE A 148 7.97 -4.24 -37.93
CA PHE A 148 8.19 -4.39 -39.37
C PHE A 148 9.59 -4.87 -39.73
N PHE A 149 10.58 -4.70 -38.85
CA PHE A 149 11.93 -5.26 -39.02
C PHE A 149 11.99 -6.78 -38.82
N GLY A 150 10.87 -7.42 -38.45
CA GLY A 150 10.76 -8.87 -38.31
C GLY A 150 11.31 -9.41 -36.98
N GLU A 151 11.59 -8.52 -36.03
CA GLU A 151 12.30 -8.88 -34.79
C GLU A 151 11.40 -9.23 -33.61
N VAL A 152 10.10 -8.89 -33.66
CA VAL A 152 9.30 -8.83 -32.43
C VAL A 152 7.84 -9.24 -32.61
N ASP A 153 7.31 -9.92 -31.59
CA ASP A 153 5.89 -10.11 -31.38
C ASP A 153 5.27 -8.86 -30.74
N ILE A 154 4.35 -8.18 -31.46
CA ILE A 154 3.64 -6.99 -30.97
C ILE A 154 2.92 -7.26 -29.66
N ILE A 155 2.33 -8.45 -29.50
CA ILE A 155 1.52 -8.76 -28.32
C ILE A 155 2.44 -8.82 -27.11
N SER A 156 3.56 -9.55 -27.20
CA SER A 156 4.59 -9.60 -26.16
C SER A 156 5.12 -8.21 -25.81
N ASP A 157 5.44 -7.36 -26.78
CA ASP A 157 5.97 -6.02 -26.49
C ASP A 157 4.93 -5.08 -25.87
N LEU A 158 3.68 -5.14 -26.33
CA LEU A 158 2.60 -4.34 -25.77
C LEU A 158 2.23 -4.79 -24.35
N THR A 159 2.28 -6.10 -24.07
CA THR A 159 2.08 -6.62 -22.71
C THR A 159 3.18 -6.14 -21.76
N VAL A 160 4.44 -6.15 -22.21
CA VAL A 160 5.57 -5.61 -21.44
C VAL A 160 5.39 -4.11 -21.17
N ILE A 161 5.03 -3.33 -22.19
CA ILE A 161 4.77 -1.89 -22.02
C ILE A 161 3.61 -1.68 -21.03
N GLY A 162 2.55 -2.47 -21.12
CA GLY A 162 1.41 -2.45 -20.19
C GLY A 162 1.84 -2.74 -18.74
N ILE A 163 2.66 -3.76 -18.53
CA ILE A 163 3.21 -4.10 -17.21
C ILE A 163 4.11 -2.97 -16.68
N LEU A 164 4.94 -2.37 -17.53
CA LEU A 164 5.80 -1.25 -17.15
C LEU A 164 4.98 0.00 -16.78
N ILE A 165 3.85 0.25 -17.45
CA ILE A 165 2.91 1.32 -17.07
C ILE A 165 2.33 1.04 -15.69
N LEU A 166 1.85 -0.17 -15.42
CA LEU A 166 1.31 -0.56 -14.11
C LEU A 166 2.36 -0.43 -12.99
N ALA A 167 3.59 -0.88 -13.27
CA ALA A 167 4.71 -0.72 -12.35
C ALA A 167 5.04 0.75 -12.09
N SER A 168 5.10 1.58 -13.14
CA SER A 168 5.32 3.02 -13.02
C SER A 168 4.21 3.72 -12.21
N MET A 169 2.95 3.33 -12.42
CA MET A 169 1.79 3.81 -11.66
C MET A 169 1.90 3.48 -10.17
N ALA A 170 2.33 2.27 -9.82
CA ALA A 170 2.56 1.88 -8.44
C ALA A 170 3.78 2.59 -7.82
N LEU A 171 4.89 2.70 -8.55
CA LEU A 171 6.10 3.41 -8.12
C LEU A 171 5.84 4.90 -7.89
N THR A 172 5.09 5.56 -8.76
CA THR A 172 4.68 6.97 -8.60
C THR A 172 3.76 7.17 -7.40
N ALA A 173 2.83 6.25 -7.14
CA ALA A 173 2.00 6.27 -5.93
C ALA A 173 2.85 6.08 -4.66
N ALA A 174 3.82 5.15 -4.69
CA ALA A 174 4.75 4.93 -3.58
C ALA A 174 5.63 6.16 -3.32
N ALA A 175 6.14 6.77 -4.39
CA ALA A 175 6.89 8.01 -4.31
C ALA A 175 6.06 9.14 -3.67
N LEU A 176 4.78 9.26 -4.04
CA LEU A 176 3.87 10.24 -3.45
C LEU A 176 3.63 9.98 -1.96
N ALA A 177 3.44 8.73 -1.57
CA ALA A 177 3.27 8.32 -0.17
C ALA A 177 4.51 8.61 0.69
N LEU A 178 5.71 8.46 0.12
CA LEU A 178 6.98 8.70 0.79
C LEU A 178 7.43 10.16 0.73
N SER A 179 6.77 11.00 -0.07
CA SER A 179 7.18 12.38 -0.32
C SER A 179 7.19 13.28 0.92
N SER A 180 6.65 12.86 2.06
CA SER A 180 6.78 13.60 3.34
C SER A 180 7.80 13.00 4.31
N SER A 181 8.35 11.82 4.06
CA SER A 181 9.37 11.16 4.90
C SER A 181 10.76 11.79 4.76
N HIS A 182 11.76 11.39 5.54
CA HIS A 182 13.15 11.85 5.33
C HIS A 182 13.71 11.42 3.95
N VAL A 183 14.51 12.26 3.31
CA VAL A 183 15.04 12.06 1.95
C VAL A 183 15.79 10.73 1.79
N ALA A 184 16.57 10.31 2.79
CA ALA A 184 17.29 9.04 2.77
C ALA A 184 16.33 7.82 2.67
N ILE A 185 15.23 7.85 3.43
CA ILE A 185 14.21 6.80 3.40
C ILE A 185 13.49 6.79 2.05
N ARG A 186 13.25 7.97 1.46
CA ARG A 186 12.64 8.09 0.12
C ARG A 186 13.49 7.41 -0.95
N ILE A 187 14.77 7.73 -0.99
CA ILE A 187 15.70 7.19 -1.99
C ILE A 187 15.86 5.68 -1.79
N LEU A 188 16.06 5.23 -0.55
CA LEU A 188 16.24 3.82 -0.23
C LEU A 188 15.01 2.98 -0.63
N VAL A 189 13.80 3.42 -0.29
CA VAL A 189 12.58 2.65 -0.57
C VAL A 189 12.23 2.67 -2.06
N VAL A 190 12.40 3.79 -2.76
CA VAL A 190 12.16 3.84 -4.21
C VAL A 190 13.21 3.02 -4.97
N LEU A 191 14.48 3.08 -4.57
CA LEU A 191 15.54 2.26 -5.16
C LEU A 191 15.30 0.77 -4.85
N GLY A 192 14.92 0.43 -3.62
CA GLY A 192 14.59 -0.95 -3.23
C GLY A 192 13.39 -1.49 -4.01
N LEU A 193 12.35 -0.69 -4.19
CA LEU A 193 11.17 -1.07 -4.98
C LEU A 193 11.51 -1.18 -6.48
N PHE A 194 12.37 -0.32 -7.00
CA PHE A 194 12.92 -0.42 -8.35
C PHE A 194 13.69 -1.73 -8.55
N VAL A 195 14.61 -2.06 -7.65
CA VAL A 195 15.39 -3.31 -7.67
C VAL A 195 14.44 -4.52 -7.59
N ALA A 196 13.44 -4.50 -6.72
CA ALA A 196 12.45 -5.56 -6.61
C ALA A 196 11.65 -5.76 -7.90
N VAL A 197 11.23 -4.66 -8.56
CA VAL A 197 10.57 -4.73 -9.87
C VAL A 197 11.52 -5.33 -10.91
N CYS A 198 12.78 -4.90 -10.96
CA CYS A 198 13.78 -5.46 -11.89
C CYS A 198 14.04 -6.96 -11.67
N ILE A 199 14.02 -7.44 -10.42
CA ILE A 199 14.17 -8.88 -10.09
C ILE A 199 12.89 -9.67 -10.45
N ALA A 200 11.71 -9.05 -10.33
CA ALA A 200 10.43 -9.69 -10.64
C ALA A 200 10.13 -9.76 -12.15
N MET A 201 10.84 -8.98 -12.98
CA MET A 201 10.61 -8.90 -14.43
C MET A 201 11.04 -10.16 -15.22
N PRO A 202 12.25 -10.74 -15.05
CA PRO A 202 12.72 -11.87 -15.86
C PRO A 202 11.72 -13.02 -16.10
N PRO A 203 10.94 -13.52 -15.10
CA PRO A 203 9.94 -14.57 -15.35
C PRO A 203 8.73 -14.12 -16.20
N LEU A 204 8.46 -12.81 -16.32
CA LEU A 204 7.43 -12.25 -17.20
C LEU A 204 7.88 -12.14 -18.67
N PHE A 205 9.19 -12.15 -18.92
CA PHE A 205 9.78 -12.10 -20.26
C PHE A 205 10.06 -13.48 -20.85
N ASP A 206 9.93 -14.53 -20.04
CA ASP A 206 9.99 -15.90 -20.54
C ASP A 206 8.71 -16.19 -21.34
N ARG A 207 8.80 -16.04 -22.67
CA ARG A 207 7.71 -16.30 -23.62
C ARG A 207 7.14 -17.71 -23.48
N SER A 208 7.94 -18.67 -22.99
CA SER A 208 7.47 -20.04 -22.74
C SER A 208 6.53 -20.11 -21.53
N ALA A 209 6.74 -19.27 -20.51
CA ALA A 209 5.92 -19.23 -19.29
C ALA A 209 4.52 -18.62 -19.52
N LEU A 210 4.40 -17.64 -20.43
CA LEU A 210 3.10 -17.08 -20.85
C LEU A 210 2.29 -18.06 -21.71
N ALA A 211 2.94 -18.79 -22.62
CA ALA A 211 2.26 -19.69 -23.56
C ALA A 211 1.81 -21.02 -22.92
N THR A 212 2.50 -21.49 -21.89
CA THR A 212 2.25 -22.81 -21.27
C THR A 212 1.40 -22.76 -19.99
N GLY A 213 0.93 -21.57 -19.57
CA GLY A 213 0.12 -21.42 -18.35
C GLY A 213 0.91 -21.58 -17.05
N GLY A 214 2.23 -21.32 -17.10
CA GLY A 214 3.11 -21.39 -15.93
C GLY A 214 2.85 -20.28 -14.89
N PRO A 215 3.65 -20.21 -13.82
CA PRO A 215 3.50 -19.21 -12.75
C PRO A 215 3.45 -17.77 -13.26
N GLY A 216 4.19 -17.47 -14.35
CA GLY A 216 4.20 -16.17 -15.01
C GLY A 216 2.86 -15.79 -15.66
N ALA A 217 2.08 -16.75 -16.18
CA ALA A 217 0.80 -16.47 -16.83
C ALA A 217 -0.25 -15.93 -15.83
N TRP A 218 -0.32 -16.51 -14.63
CA TRP A 218 -1.24 -16.03 -13.58
C TRP A 218 -0.84 -14.64 -13.08
N LEU A 219 0.45 -14.38 -12.95
CA LEU A 219 0.96 -13.06 -12.57
C LEU A 219 0.44 -11.98 -13.53
N VAL A 220 0.50 -12.21 -14.85
CA VAL A 220 0.00 -11.24 -15.86
C VAL A 220 -1.47 -10.87 -15.65
N TRP A 221 -2.34 -11.85 -15.38
CA TRP A 221 -3.77 -11.60 -15.18
C TRP A 221 -4.10 -10.93 -13.84
N MET A 222 -3.28 -11.17 -12.82
CA MET A 222 -3.50 -10.64 -11.47
C MET A 222 -2.83 -9.27 -11.24
N LEU A 223 -1.79 -8.96 -12.01
CA LEU A 223 -1.03 -7.71 -11.92
C LEU A 223 -1.90 -6.45 -11.98
N PRO A 224 -2.90 -6.30 -12.87
CA PRO A 224 -3.78 -5.14 -12.88
C PRO A 224 -4.54 -4.96 -11.57
N LEU A 225 -5.10 -6.05 -11.02
CA LEU A 225 -5.84 -6.02 -9.77
C LEU A 225 -4.92 -5.70 -8.59
N LEU A 226 -3.73 -6.33 -8.53
CA LEU A 226 -2.71 -6.02 -7.54
C LEU A 226 -2.30 -4.54 -7.62
N ALA A 227 -2.04 -4.03 -8.83
CA ALA A 227 -1.65 -2.65 -9.05
C ALA A 227 -2.72 -1.67 -8.57
N VAL A 228 -4.00 -1.90 -8.91
CA VAL A 228 -5.11 -1.04 -8.45
C VAL A 228 -5.20 -1.00 -6.93
N LEU A 229 -5.15 -2.16 -6.26
CA LEU A 229 -5.27 -2.23 -4.80
C LEU A 229 -4.07 -1.60 -4.08
N HIS A 230 -2.84 -1.83 -4.58
CA HIS A 230 -1.63 -1.24 -4.03
C HIS A 230 -1.57 0.26 -4.27
N VAL A 231 -1.89 0.72 -5.48
CA VAL A 231 -1.97 2.16 -5.79
C VAL A 231 -2.98 2.83 -4.88
N TYR A 232 -4.19 2.28 -4.76
CA TYR A 232 -5.20 2.86 -3.87
C TYR A 232 -4.70 2.94 -2.42
N LEU A 233 -4.09 1.87 -1.91
CA LEU A 233 -3.53 1.85 -0.56
C LEU A 233 -2.43 2.91 -0.37
N LEU A 234 -1.53 3.05 -1.34
CA LEU A 234 -0.45 4.03 -1.31
C LEU A 234 -0.97 5.47 -1.38
N LEU A 235 -2.00 5.73 -2.20
CA LEU A 235 -2.67 7.02 -2.25
C LEU A 235 -3.39 7.34 -0.93
N GLU A 236 -4.00 6.34 -0.28
CA GLU A 236 -4.64 6.50 1.03
C GLU A 236 -3.59 6.78 2.12
N ILE A 237 -2.43 6.12 2.08
CA ILE A 237 -1.30 6.41 2.95
C ILE A 237 -0.82 7.86 2.73
N ALA A 238 -0.65 8.29 1.47
CA ALA A 238 -0.26 9.65 1.14
C ALA A 238 -1.29 10.67 1.65
N ALA A 239 -2.59 10.41 1.45
CA ALA A 239 -3.69 11.26 1.89
C ALA A 239 -3.74 11.39 3.42
N SER A 240 -3.54 10.29 4.15
CA SER A 240 -3.56 10.26 5.61
C SER A 240 -2.48 11.14 6.27
N ARG A 241 -1.45 11.54 5.52
CA ARG A 241 -0.39 12.44 6.01
C ARG A 241 -0.71 13.93 5.83
N ILE A 242 -1.67 14.26 4.98
CA ILE A 242 -2.13 15.63 4.69
C ILE A 242 -3.48 15.91 5.37
N ALA A 243 -4.26 14.86 5.61
CA ALA A 243 -5.61 14.95 6.12
C ALA A 243 -5.71 15.55 7.54
N PRO A 244 -6.80 16.29 7.83
CA PRO A 244 -7.11 16.69 9.20
C PRO A 244 -7.50 15.46 10.04
N ILE A 245 -7.36 15.58 11.36
CA ILE A 245 -7.65 14.50 12.33
C ILE A 245 -9.11 14.02 12.25
N SER A 246 -10.01 14.83 11.68
CA SER A 246 -11.44 14.54 11.50
C SER A 246 -11.78 13.61 10.33
N GLU A 247 -10.86 13.27 9.44
CA GLU A 247 -11.09 12.32 8.34
C GLU A 247 -10.62 10.90 8.70
N ASN A 248 -11.51 9.90 8.60
CA ASN A 248 -11.14 8.50 8.86
C ASN A 248 -10.42 7.86 7.66
N HIS A 249 -9.10 7.82 7.73
CA HIS A 249 -8.26 7.09 6.77
C HIS A 249 -7.88 5.68 7.24
N SER A 250 -7.88 5.41 8.54
CA SER A 250 -7.48 4.10 9.11
C SER A 250 -8.45 2.99 8.67
N GLY A 251 -9.76 3.26 8.72
CA GLY A 251 -10.77 2.31 8.29
C GLY A 251 -10.65 1.93 6.81
N ARG A 252 -10.36 2.89 5.93
CA ARG A 252 -10.17 2.64 4.49
C ARG A 252 -8.96 1.76 4.21
N LYS A 253 -7.82 2.03 4.85
CA LYS A 253 -6.61 1.20 4.73
C LYS A 253 -6.86 -0.24 5.20
N ARG A 254 -7.52 -0.41 6.34
CA ARG A 254 -7.88 -1.73 6.89
C ARG A 254 -8.82 -2.49 5.97
N LEU A 255 -9.84 -1.82 5.42
CA LEU A 255 -10.79 -2.42 4.50
C LEU A 255 -10.09 -2.99 3.26
N VAL A 256 -9.12 -2.26 2.69
CA VAL A 256 -8.36 -2.74 1.52
C VAL A 256 -7.51 -3.96 1.84
N ILE A 257 -6.86 -4.01 3.00
CA ILE A 257 -6.11 -5.19 3.42
C ILE A 257 -7.03 -6.38 3.71
N LEU A 258 -8.20 -6.16 4.30
CA LEU A 258 -9.21 -7.22 4.46
C LEU A 258 -9.70 -7.72 3.11
N LEU A 259 -9.89 -6.83 2.13
CA LEU A 259 -10.26 -7.21 0.76
C LEU A 259 -9.14 -8.03 0.11
N MET A 260 -7.88 -7.61 0.23
CA MET A 260 -6.72 -8.37 -0.26
C MET A 260 -6.66 -9.75 0.38
N GLY A 261 -6.88 -9.86 1.70
CA GLY A 261 -6.94 -11.12 2.43
C GLY A 261 -8.10 -12.01 1.99
N ALA A 262 -9.29 -11.44 1.77
CA ALA A 262 -10.46 -12.16 1.29
C ALA A 262 -10.26 -12.71 -0.13
N ILE A 263 -9.66 -11.92 -1.04
CA ILE A 263 -9.29 -12.38 -2.38
C ILE A 263 -8.25 -13.51 -2.28
N GLY A 264 -7.24 -13.37 -1.41
CA GLY A 264 -6.25 -14.41 -1.15
C GLY A 264 -6.90 -15.72 -0.67
N LEU A 265 -7.90 -15.62 0.21
CA LEU A 265 -8.68 -16.77 0.66
C LEU A 265 -9.47 -17.40 -0.49
N LEU A 266 -10.16 -16.61 -1.30
CA LEU A 266 -10.86 -17.12 -2.48
C LEU A 266 -9.91 -17.85 -3.44
N LEU A 267 -8.71 -17.29 -3.68
CA LEU A 267 -7.70 -17.90 -4.54
C LEU A 267 -7.13 -19.19 -3.94
N ALA A 268 -6.91 -19.26 -2.63
CA ALA A 268 -6.42 -20.48 -1.99
C ALA A 268 -7.42 -21.64 -2.09
N TRP A 269 -8.72 -21.34 -1.99
CA TRP A 269 -9.77 -22.37 -2.01
C TRP A 269 -10.23 -22.71 -3.44
N LEU A 270 -10.39 -21.71 -4.30
CA LEU A 270 -10.94 -21.88 -5.66
C LEU A 270 -9.87 -21.85 -6.75
N GLY A 271 -8.79 -21.09 -6.55
CA GLY A 271 -7.74 -20.84 -7.54
C GLY A 271 -6.62 -21.88 -7.57
N ASN A 272 -5.55 -21.54 -8.29
CA ASN A 272 -4.33 -22.34 -8.43
C ASN A 272 -3.34 -22.04 -7.27
N GLU A 273 -2.49 -22.99 -6.92
CA GLU A 273 -1.45 -22.87 -5.90
C GLU A 273 -0.55 -21.66 -6.16
N TYR A 274 -0.03 -21.55 -7.39
CA TYR A 274 0.83 -20.45 -7.79
C TYR A 274 0.13 -19.09 -7.67
N ALA A 275 -1.14 -19.01 -8.08
CA ALA A 275 -1.91 -17.77 -8.01
C ALA A 275 -2.11 -17.30 -6.56
N ALA A 276 -2.46 -18.22 -5.67
CA ALA A 276 -2.64 -17.92 -4.25
C ALA A 276 -1.30 -17.57 -3.56
N MET A 277 -0.21 -18.25 -3.90
CA MET A 277 1.12 -17.98 -3.35
C MET A 277 1.65 -16.62 -3.81
N ILE A 278 1.60 -16.32 -5.11
CA ILE A 278 2.02 -15.04 -5.69
C ILE A 278 1.22 -13.90 -5.07
N TRP A 279 -0.10 -14.05 -4.95
CA TRP A 279 -0.97 -13.04 -4.33
C TRP A 279 -0.58 -12.78 -2.88
N SER A 280 -0.41 -13.85 -2.09
CA SER A 280 -0.08 -13.75 -0.66
C SER A 280 1.27 -13.07 -0.43
N VAL A 281 2.29 -13.43 -1.21
CA VAL A 281 3.63 -12.81 -1.15
C VAL A 281 3.54 -11.33 -1.57
N SER A 282 2.81 -11.02 -2.65
CA SER A 282 2.66 -9.63 -3.13
C SER A 282 1.99 -8.74 -2.09
N CYS A 283 0.97 -9.25 -1.41
CA CYS A 283 0.23 -8.51 -0.38
C CYS A 283 0.94 -8.46 0.98
N ALA A 284 1.97 -9.28 1.23
CA ALA A 284 2.60 -9.42 2.55
C ALA A 284 3.20 -8.10 3.05
N VAL A 285 3.91 -7.35 2.19
CA VAL A 285 4.55 -6.08 2.56
C VAL A 285 3.51 -5.02 2.89
N ALA A 286 2.48 -4.89 2.06
CA ALA A 286 1.36 -3.96 2.30
C ALA A 286 0.64 -4.30 3.62
N THR A 287 0.43 -5.59 3.86
CA THR A 287 -0.20 -6.11 5.07
C THR A 287 0.63 -5.80 6.32
N ALA A 288 1.94 -6.06 6.28
CA ALA A 288 2.85 -5.76 7.38
C ALA A 288 2.90 -4.26 7.71
N TRP A 289 2.91 -3.40 6.68
CA TRP A 289 2.90 -1.94 6.86
C TRP A 289 1.62 -1.45 7.54
N VAL A 290 0.45 -1.88 7.05
CA VAL A 290 -0.84 -1.46 7.63
C VAL A 290 -1.03 -2.05 9.04
N LEU A 291 -0.54 -3.27 9.30
CA LEU A 291 -0.51 -3.84 10.65
C LEU A 291 0.31 -2.98 11.61
N LEU A 292 1.53 -2.62 11.21
CA LEU A 292 2.42 -1.75 11.98
C LEU A 292 1.73 -0.43 12.32
N GLU A 293 1.11 0.21 11.32
CA GLU A 293 0.41 1.48 11.51
C GLU A 293 -0.82 1.33 12.41
N SER A 294 -1.63 0.30 12.18
CA SER A 294 -2.87 0.01 12.91
C SER A 294 -2.63 -0.25 14.41
N LEU A 295 -1.56 -0.99 14.74
CA LEU A 295 -1.18 -1.28 16.13
C LEU A 295 -0.48 -0.12 16.81
N SER A 296 0.14 0.78 16.04
CA SER A 296 0.80 1.98 16.55
C SER A 296 -0.13 3.21 16.64
N GLU A 297 -1.38 3.08 16.20
CA GLU A 297 -2.33 4.18 16.13
C GLU A 297 -2.90 4.54 17.50
N ARG A 298 -2.95 5.84 17.81
CA ARG A 298 -3.58 6.33 19.05
C ARG A 298 -5.09 6.45 18.88
N THR A 299 -5.84 6.19 19.94
CA THR A 299 -7.30 6.37 19.94
C THR A 299 -7.64 7.84 19.79
N GLN A 300 -8.42 8.16 18.75
CA GLN A 300 -8.82 9.54 18.44
C GLN A 300 -10.03 9.93 19.28
N HIS A 301 -10.00 11.14 19.83
CA HIS A 301 -11.02 11.63 20.78
C HIS A 301 -12.13 12.44 20.11
N VAL A 302 -12.18 12.46 18.78
CA VAL A 302 -13.15 13.25 18.00
C VAL A 302 -14.41 12.41 17.79
N PRO A 303 -15.58 12.78 18.34
CA PRO A 303 -16.81 11.99 18.25
C PRO A 303 -17.31 11.80 16.81
N SER A 304 -17.15 12.82 15.96
CA SER A 304 -17.65 12.80 14.58
C SER A 304 -17.07 11.66 13.72
N LEU A 305 -15.87 11.15 14.05
CA LEU A 305 -15.25 10.01 13.37
C LEU A 305 -16.03 8.70 13.52
N TYR A 306 -16.80 8.56 14.61
CA TYR A 306 -17.54 7.35 14.94
C TYR A 306 -19.01 7.40 14.49
N SER A 307 -19.51 8.61 14.19
CA SER A 307 -20.91 8.88 13.87
C SER A 307 -21.46 8.03 12.70
N GLY A 308 -20.70 7.88 11.62
CA GLY A 308 -21.14 7.15 10.42
C GLY A 308 -21.44 5.68 10.68
N PHE A 309 -20.64 5.01 11.51
CA PHE A 309 -20.85 3.61 11.90
C PHE A 309 -21.89 3.47 13.01
N ALA A 310 -21.92 4.42 13.96
CA ALA A 310 -22.90 4.43 15.04
C ALA A 310 -24.35 4.55 14.53
N ARG A 311 -24.58 5.33 13.46
CA ARG A 311 -25.91 5.49 12.82
C ARG A 311 -26.48 4.21 12.22
N ILE A 312 -25.64 3.25 11.82
CA ILE A 312 -26.07 1.98 11.21
C ILE A 312 -26.54 0.98 12.29
N GLY A 313 -26.46 1.34 13.58
CA GLY A 313 -26.93 0.52 14.70
C GLY A 313 -25.92 -0.55 15.12
N PHE A 314 -26.39 -1.69 15.61
CA PHE A 314 -25.55 -2.73 16.22
C PHE A 314 -24.47 -3.28 15.27
N PHE A 315 -24.85 -3.64 14.03
CA PHE A 315 -23.90 -4.15 13.03
C PHE A 315 -22.89 -3.08 12.60
N GLY A 316 -23.31 -1.83 12.54
CA GLY A 316 -22.44 -0.68 12.29
C GLY A 316 -21.38 -0.53 13.38
N LYS A 317 -21.78 -0.59 14.66
CA LYS A 317 -20.86 -0.54 15.80
C LYS A 317 -19.87 -1.71 15.81
N LEU A 318 -20.32 -2.92 15.44
CA LEU A 318 -19.44 -4.08 15.35
C LEU A 318 -18.39 -3.94 14.23
N ALA A 319 -18.81 -3.52 13.03
CA ALA A 319 -17.89 -3.21 11.93
C ALA A 319 -16.95 -2.06 12.30
N GLY A 320 -17.47 -1.05 12.99
CA GLY A 320 -16.71 0.05 13.56
C GLY A 320 -15.56 -0.44 14.44
N ARG A 321 -15.79 -1.41 15.34
CA ARG A 321 -14.71 -1.96 16.20
C ARG A 321 -13.52 -2.55 15.44
N VAL A 322 -13.66 -2.88 14.15
CA VAL A 322 -12.56 -3.32 13.28
C VAL A 322 -11.94 -2.15 12.49
N LEU A 323 -12.77 -1.17 12.10
CA LEU A 323 -12.41 -0.09 11.18
C LEU A 323 -12.16 1.27 11.85
N TYR A 324 -12.39 1.39 13.15
CA TYR A 324 -12.14 2.61 13.90
C TYR A 324 -10.65 2.87 14.07
N PRO A 325 -10.24 4.14 14.09
CA PRO A 325 -8.86 4.49 14.38
C PRO A 325 -8.46 4.08 15.80
N GLY A 326 -7.25 3.54 15.95
CA GLY A 326 -6.63 3.24 17.25
C GLY A 326 -6.22 1.77 17.45
N TRP A 327 -5.25 1.57 18.35
CA TRP A 327 -4.60 0.29 18.63
C TRP A 327 -5.56 -0.82 19.09
N ALA A 328 -6.59 -0.50 19.87
CA ALA A 328 -7.56 -1.50 20.36
C ALA A 328 -8.38 -2.09 19.22
N SER A 329 -8.79 -1.24 18.26
CA SER A 329 -9.42 -1.68 17.02
C SER A 329 -8.41 -2.40 16.11
N GLY A 330 -7.16 -1.94 16.11
CA GLY A 330 -6.06 -2.59 15.40
C GLY A 330 -5.75 -4.01 15.88
N LEU A 331 -5.93 -4.32 17.17
CA LEU A 331 -5.82 -5.68 17.69
C LEU A 331 -6.89 -6.61 17.13
N VAL A 332 -8.14 -6.16 17.06
CA VAL A 332 -9.25 -6.95 16.48
C VAL A 332 -9.02 -7.16 14.99
N PHE A 333 -8.59 -6.12 14.27
CA PHE A 333 -8.20 -6.20 12.87
C PHE A 333 -7.07 -7.23 12.66
N THR A 334 -6.03 -7.20 13.51
CA THR A 334 -4.89 -8.14 13.45
C THR A 334 -5.35 -9.57 13.70
N LEU A 335 -6.29 -9.78 14.61
CA LEU A 335 -6.84 -11.10 14.90
C LEU A 335 -7.60 -11.67 13.69
N ILE A 336 -8.48 -10.86 13.07
CA ILE A 336 -9.21 -11.25 11.86
C ILE A 336 -8.24 -11.60 10.74
N LEU A 337 -7.24 -10.74 10.52
CA LEU A 337 -6.26 -10.93 9.46
C LEU A 337 -5.40 -12.19 9.69
N THR A 338 -4.99 -12.47 10.93
CA THR A 338 -4.27 -13.70 11.27
C THR A 338 -5.13 -14.93 10.97
N GLY A 339 -6.43 -14.87 11.27
CA GLY A 339 -7.39 -15.91 10.89
C GLY A 339 -7.52 -16.08 9.37
N MET A 340 -7.51 -15.00 8.60
CA MET A 340 -7.51 -15.05 7.14
C MET A 340 -6.24 -15.71 6.59
N VAL A 341 -5.06 -15.33 7.08
CA VAL A 341 -3.77 -15.92 6.68
C VAL A 341 -3.75 -17.41 7.00
N PHE A 342 -4.22 -17.81 8.18
CA PHE A 342 -4.37 -19.23 8.53
C PHE A 342 -5.33 -19.96 7.58
N GLY A 343 -6.46 -19.35 7.24
CA GLY A 343 -7.43 -19.90 6.29
C GLY A 343 -6.89 -20.03 4.86
N ILE A 344 -6.01 -19.13 4.43
CA ILE A 344 -5.29 -19.20 3.15
C ILE A 344 -4.39 -20.43 3.15
N GLY A 345 -3.53 -20.59 4.17
CA GLY A 345 -2.63 -21.74 4.28
C GLY A 345 -3.39 -23.07 4.38
N LEU A 346 -4.50 -23.10 5.13
CA LEU A 346 -5.35 -24.30 5.21
C LEU A 346 -5.99 -24.64 3.86
N GLY A 347 -6.46 -23.63 3.11
CA GLY A 347 -7.02 -23.83 1.77
C GLY A 347 -6.02 -24.42 0.80
N LEU A 348 -4.79 -23.90 0.81
CA LEU A 348 -3.67 -24.39 0.00
C LEU A 348 -3.32 -25.84 0.33
N VAL A 349 -3.05 -26.15 1.61
CA VAL A 349 -2.68 -27.51 2.04
C VAL A 349 -3.81 -28.48 1.73
N ARG A 350 -5.06 -28.14 2.05
CA ARG A 350 -6.21 -29.02 1.79
C ARG A 350 -6.36 -29.37 0.31
N LYS A 351 -6.10 -28.42 -0.57
CA LYS A 351 -6.34 -28.59 -2.01
C LYS A 351 -5.18 -29.30 -2.72
N PHE A 352 -3.94 -28.92 -2.40
CA PHE A 352 -2.75 -29.40 -3.12
C PHE A 352 -2.01 -30.51 -2.37
N HIS A 353 -2.11 -30.55 -1.03
CA HIS A 353 -1.44 -31.51 -0.15
C HIS A 353 -2.42 -32.15 0.85
N PRO A 354 -3.49 -32.84 0.41
CA PRO A 354 -4.56 -33.33 1.28
C PRO A 354 -4.08 -34.31 2.37
N GLY A 355 -2.96 -35.01 2.15
CA GLY A 355 -2.33 -35.89 3.14
C GLY A 355 -1.72 -35.14 4.33
N ASP A 356 -1.32 -33.88 4.14
CA ASP A 356 -0.58 -33.08 5.13
C ASP A 356 -1.50 -32.20 5.98
N VAL A 357 -2.82 -32.23 5.72
CA VAL A 357 -3.81 -31.41 6.45
C VAL A 357 -3.76 -31.66 7.96
N GLY A 358 -3.58 -32.92 8.37
CA GLY A 358 -3.47 -33.29 9.78
C GLY A 358 -2.25 -32.65 10.45
N GLY A 359 -1.08 -32.74 9.78
CA GLY A 359 0.17 -32.11 10.22
C GLY A 359 0.08 -30.59 10.26
N TYR A 360 -0.47 -29.98 9.22
CA TYR A 360 -0.69 -28.53 9.16
C TYR A 360 -1.62 -28.04 10.29
N LEU A 361 -2.72 -28.75 10.57
CA LEU A 361 -3.60 -28.42 11.68
C LEU A 361 -2.89 -28.56 13.03
N LEU A 362 -2.07 -29.58 13.22
CA LEU A 362 -1.29 -29.73 14.45
C LEU A 362 -0.26 -28.61 14.62
N ALA A 363 0.54 -28.33 13.58
CA ALA A 363 1.52 -27.25 13.55
C ALA A 363 0.88 -25.88 13.79
N SER A 364 -0.29 -25.64 13.18
CA SER A 364 -1.01 -24.37 13.29
C SER A 364 -1.50 -24.05 14.70
N ARG A 365 -1.81 -25.06 15.54
CA ARG A 365 -2.19 -24.85 16.95
C ARG A 365 -1.10 -24.16 17.75
N LEU A 366 0.15 -24.35 17.36
CA LEU A 366 1.34 -23.79 17.99
C LEU A 366 1.74 -22.50 17.28
N MET A 367 1.86 -22.54 15.95
CA MET A 367 2.35 -21.39 15.18
C MET A 367 1.40 -20.21 15.19
N VAL A 368 0.09 -20.39 15.06
CA VAL A 368 -0.86 -19.26 14.96
C VAL A 368 -0.86 -18.38 16.22
N PRO A 369 -0.96 -18.91 17.45
CA PRO A 369 -0.87 -18.10 18.65
C PRO A 369 0.47 -17.38 18.83
N ILE A 370 1.58 -18.02 18.44
CA ILE A 370 2.91 -17.41 18.51
C ILE A 370 3.01 -16.28 17.49
N ILE A 371 2.64 -16.53 16.23
CA ILE A 371 2.61 -15.54 15.15
C ILE A 371 1.84 -14.29 15.55
N PHE A 372 0.62 -14.51 16.05
CA PHE A 372 -0.22 -13.42 16.53
C PHE A 372 0.43 -12.67 17.70
N SER A 373 0.99 -13.40 18.67
CA SER A 373 1.64 -12.83 19.85
C SER A 373 2.90 -12.04 19.49
N SER A 374 3.66 -12.47 18.50
CA SER A 374 4.85 -11.78 17.99
C SER A 374 4.49 -10.43 17.38
N VAL A 375 3.36 -10.36 16.67
CA VAL A 375 2.88 -9.11 16.08
C VAL A 375 2.38 -8.15 17.18
N ILE A 376 1.66 -8.64 18.19
CA ILE A 376 1.09 -7.75 19.22
C ILE A 376 2.05 -7.44 20.39
N ALA A 377 3.11 -8.22 20.60
CA ALA A 377 4.00 -8.06 21.76
C ALA A 377 4.59 -6.64 21.91
N PRO A 378 5.02 -5.94 20.83
CA PRO A 378 5.49 -4.56 20.96
C PRO A 378 4.45 -3.56 21.46
N VAL A 379 3.15 -3.85 21.30
CA VAL A 379 2.07 -3.00 21.81
C VAL A 379 2.13 -2.92 23.33
N VAL A 380 2.53 -3.99 24.01
CA VAL A 380 2.73 -3.96 25.47
C VAL A 380 3.79 -2.93 25.86
N VAL A 381 4.92 -2.90 25.14
CA VAL A 381 5.99 -1.93 25.37
C VAL A 381 5.51 -0.51 25.10
N MET A 382 4.75 -0.28 24.02
CA MET A 382 4.15 1.03 23.75
C MET A 382 3.23 1.51 24.89
N LEU A 383 2.42 0.61 25.45
CA LEU A 383 1.50 0.93 26.54
C LEU A 383 2.23 1.22 27.86
N LEU A 384 3.47 0.73 28.03
CA LEU A 384 4.34 1.08 29.15
C LEU A 384 4.98 2.48 28.97
N PHE A 385 5.17 2.93 27.73
CA PHE A 385 5.76 4.24 27.40
C PHE A 385 4.77 5.18 26.67
N PRO A 386 3.64 5.57 27.30
CA PRO A 386 2.59 6.36 26.65
C PRO A 386 3.03 7.77 26.21
N ARG A 387 4.10 8.30 26.81
CA ARG A 387 4.67 9.63 26.52
C ARG A 387 5.57 9.66 25.28
N ALA A 388 5.83 8.53 24.63
CA ALA A 388 6.67 8.50 23.44
C ALA A 388 6.04 9.27 22.27
N ARG A 389 6.78 10.25 21.74
CA ARG A 389 6.30 11.10 20.63
C ARG A 389 5.99 10.30 19.36
N GLN A 390 6.74 9.23 19.10
CA GLN A 390 6.58 8.42 17.89
C GLN A 390 6.45 6.94 18.27
N PRO A 391 5.23 6.43 18.50
CA PRO A 391 5.00 5.06 18.93
C PRO A 391 5.51 4.02 17.90
N ILE A 392 5.42 4.33 16.60
CA ILE A 392 5.88 3.46 15.51
C ILE A 392 7.35 3.03 15.69
N TRP A 393 8.23 3.94 16.09
CA TRP A 393 9.65 3.59 16.29
C TRP A 393 9.88 2.69 17.50
N LEU A 394 9.08 2.83 18.56
CA LEU A 394 9.11 1.88 19.68
C LEU A 394 8.68 0.49 19.25
N TYR A 395 7.68 0.38 18.36
CA TYR A 395 7.29 -0.91 17.78
C TYR A 395 8.48 -1.56 17.08
N VAL A 396 9.06 -0.83 16.13
CA VAL A 396 10.13 -1.33 15.26
C VAL A 396 11.36 -1.67 16.08
N LEU A 397 11.71 -0.84 17.06
CA LEU A 397 12.82 -1.08 17.97
C LEU A 397 12.60 -2.36 18.81
N THR A 398 11.38 -2.57 19.31
CA THR A 398 11.06 -3.77 20.10
C THR A 398 11.15 -5.03 19.24
N GLN A 399 10.60 -5.00 18.02
CA GLN A 399 10.75 -6.11 17.07
C GLN A 399 12.21 -6.37 16.71
N ALA A 400 12.99 -5.31 16.46
CA ALA A 400 14.42 -5.42 16.16
C ALA A 400 15.20 -6.01 17.34
N LEU A 401 14.85 -5.66 18.57
CA LEU A 401 15.48 -6.22 19.78
C LEU A 401 15.17 -7.71 19.92
N PHE A 402 13.93 -8.14 19.66
CA PHE A 402 13.60 -9.58 19.66
C PHE A 402 14.29 -10.34 18.52
N GLY A 403 14.40 -9.74 17.34
CA GLY A 403 15.21 -10.30 16.25
C GLY A 403 16.70 -10.40 16.62
N LEU A 404 17.24 -9.38 17.30
CA LEU A 404 18.61 -9.40 17.80
C LEU A 404 18.83 -10.51 18.83
N CYS A 405 17.87 -10.75 19.73
CA CYS A 405 17.93 -11.88 20.67
C CYS A 405 18.05 -13.22 19.95
N TYR A 406 17.30 -13.41 18.86
CA TYR A 406 17.41 -14.62 18.02
C TYR A 406 18.81 -14.75 17.39
N VAL A 407 19.33 -13.68 16.77
CA VAL A 407 20.68 -13.69 16.19
C VAL A 407 21.76 -13.98 17.25
N VAL A 408 21.64 -13.39 18.45
CA VAL A 408 22.58 -13.66 19.55
C VAL A 408 22.50 -15.11 20.00
N ALA A 409 21.31 -15.70 20.10
CA ALA A 409 21.15 -17.10 20.45
C ALA A 409 21.75 -18.03 19.38
N GLN A 410 21.57 -17.71 18.09
CA GLN A 410 22.16 -18.45 16.99
C GLN A 410 23.70 -18.41 17.04
N VAL A 411 24.29 -17.24 17.31
CA VAL A 411 25.75 -17.11 17.47
C VAL A 411 26.24 -17.87 18.71
N ALA A 412 25.50 -17.81 19.82
CA ALA A 412 25.84 -18.50 21.06
C ALA A 412 25.74 -20.03 20.94
N GLY A 413 24.77 -20.54 20.17
CA GLY A 413 24.63 -21.97 19.87
C GLY A 413 25.78 -22.54 19.05
N ASN A 414 26.49 -21.69 18.30
CA ASN A 414 27.70 -22.07 17.56
C ASN A 414 28.98 -22.04 18.42
N ALA A 415 28.89 -21.71 19.71
CA ALA A 415 30.04 -21.67 20.60
C ALA A 415 30.42 -23.08 21.10
N PRO A 416 31.72 -23.40 21.25
CA PRO A 416 32.19 -24.77 21.54
C PRO A 416 31.74 -25.35 22.89
N ASN A 417 31.19 -24.53 23.79
CA ASN A 417 30.79 -24.93 25.15
C ASN A 417 29.27 -24.90 25.38
N LEU A 418 28.47 -24.54 24.38
CA LEU A 418 27.01 -24.43 24.51
C LEU A 418 26.33 -25.22 23.41
N ASP A 419 25.36 -26.04 23.81
CA ASP A 419 24.51 -26.75 22.87
C ASP A 419 23.47 -25.78 22.29
N GLU A 420 23.22 -25.89 20.98
CA GLU A 420 22.34 -25.00 20.23
C GLU A 420 20.91 -25.00 20.79
N GLU A 421 20.43 -26.20 21.16
CA GLU A 421 19.13 -26.37 21.79
C GLU A 421 19.01 -25.57 23.11
N THR A 422 20.08 -25.55 23.90
CA THR A 422 20.10 -24.85 25.18
C THR A 422 20.09 -23.33 24.96
N ALA A 423 20.76 -22.82 23.93
CA ALA A 423 20.75 -21.41 23.57
C ALA A 423 19.33 -20.94 23.17
N PHE A 424 18.61 -21.73 22.37
CA PHE A 424 17.26 -21.37 21.90
C PHE A 424 16.19 -21.44 22.99
N ARG A 425 16.33 -22.30 24.00
CA ARG A 425 15.38 -22.36 25.13
C ARG A 425 15.25 -21.02 25.88
N TRP A 426 16.30 -20.19 25.92
CA TRP A 426 16.26 -18.85 26.54
C TRP A 426 15.31 -17.87 25.83
N LEU A 427 14.97 -18.12 24.56
CA LEU A 427 14.09 -17.27 23.77
C LEU A 427 12.60 -17.53 24.01
N ALA A 428 12.24 -18.57 24.77
CA ALA A 428 10.85 -18.97 24.99
C ALA A 428 9.92 -17.84 25.52
N PRO A 429 10.37 -16.88 26.35
CA PRO A 429 9.53 -15.77 26.77
C PRO A 429 9.23 -14.73 25.68
N PHE A 430 9.96 -14.73 24.56
CA PHE A 430 9.86 -13.72 23.50
C PHE A 430 9.18 -14.32 22.26
N PRO A 431 7.89 -14.08 22.02
CA PRO A 431 7.15 -14.72 20.94
C PRO A 431 7.78 -14.51 19.55
N THR A 432 8.30 -13.31 19.26
CA THR A 432 8.95 -13.03 17.97
C THR A 432 10.21 -13.86 17.78
N SER A 433 11.06 -13.98 18.81
CA SER A 433 12.27 -14.79 18.73
C SER A 433 11.93 -16.29 18.65
N ALA A 434 10.93 -16.74 19.41
CA ALA A 434 10.43 -18.11 19.36
C ALA A 434 9.81 -18.47 18.01
N TRP A 435 9.13 -17.52 17.33
CA TRP A 435 8.70 -17.70 15.94
C TRP A 435 9.90 -18.05 15.07
N PHE A 436 10.95 -17.21 15.05
CA PHE A 436 12.09 -17.43 14.16
C PHE A 436 12.73 -18.80 14.35
N VAL A 437 12.91 -19.26 15.60
CA VAL A 437 13.40 -20.61 15.89
C VAL A 437 12.46 -21.67 15.33
N LEU A 438 11.14 -21.53 15.49
CA LEU A 438 10.16 -22.49 14.94
C LEU A 438 10.12 -22.52 13.41
N MET A 439 10.48 -21.43 12.73
CA MET A 439 10.62 -21.43 11.28
C MET A 439 11.87 -22.16 10.81
N GLU A 440 12.91 -22.25 11.64
CA GLU A 440 14.16 -22.93 11.34
C GLU A 440 14.09 -24.42 11.70
N GLU A 441 13.71 -24.74 12.93
CA GLU A 441 13.72 -26.11 13.49
C GLU A 441 12.43 -26.91 13.22
N GLY A 442 11.34 -26.22 12.89
CA GLY A 442 10.03 -26.84 12.72
C GLY A 442 9.32 -27.21 14.04
N VAL A 443 8.04 -27.57 13.92
CA VAL A 443 7.13 -27.80 15.07
C VAL A 443 7.35 -29.15 15.74
N ASP A 444 7.77 -30.16 14.98
CA ASP A 444 7.96 -31.54 15.49
C ASP A 444 9.30 -31.74 16.22
N SER A 445 10.12 -30.68 16.31
CA SER A 445 11.38 -30.70 17.03
C SER A 445 11.18 -30.75 18.56
N PRO A 446 12.18 -31.24 19.34
CA PRO A 446 12.16 -31.15 20.80
C PRO A 446 11.96 -29.71 21.31
N LEU A 447 12.52 -28.73 20.59
CA LEU A 447 12.32 -27.30 20.84
C LEU A 447 10.87 -26.87 20.62
N GLY A 448 10.22 -27.36 19.56
CA GLY A 448 8.81 -27.14 19.31
C GLY A 448 7.94 -27.56 20.51
N HIS A 449 8.17 -28.77 21.04
CA HIS A 449 7.50 -29.22 22.26
C HIS A 449 7.83 -28.34 23.48
N PHE A 450 9.08 -27.91 23.66
CA PHE A 450 9.44 -26.99 24.73
C PHE A 450 8.68 -25.65 24.63
N TYR A 451 8.60 -25.06 23.44
CA TYR A 451 7.85 -23.83 23.21
C TYR A 451 6.34 -24.00 23.42
N THR A 452 5.76 -25.20 23.21
CA THR A 452 4.36 -25.44 23.62
C THR A 452 4.16 -25.26 25.11
N MET A 453 5.11 -25.73 25.93
CA MET A 453 4.97 -25.71 27.39
C MET A 453 5.24 -24.31 27.96
N PHE A 454 6.16 -23.54 27.38
CA PHE A 454 6.60 -22.26 27.94
C PHE A 454 6.07 -21.03 27.19
N THR A 455 6.08 -21.04 25.86
CA THR A 455 5.71 -19.85 25.06
C THR A 455 4.20 -19.70 24.91
N LEU A 456 3.43 -20.79 24.80
CA LEU A 456 1.96 -20.69 24.71
C LEU A 456 1.31 -20.04 25.95
N PRO A 457 1.71 -20.39 27.20
CA PRO A 457 1.23 -19.67 28.37
C PRO A 457 1.58 -18.17 28.34
N VAL A 458 2.78 -17.81 27.88
CA VAL A 458 3.18 -16.39 27.74
C VAL A 458 2.30 -15.68 26.71
N CYS A 459 2.03 -16.31 25.57
CA CYS A 459 1.11 -15.82 24.54
C CYS A 459 -0.30 -15.61 25.11
N ALA A 460 -0.80 -16.56 25.90
CA ALA A 460 -2.11 -16.47 26.55
C ALA A 460 -2.17 -15.30 27.54
N VAL A 461 -1.13 -15.10 28.35
CA VAL A 461 -1.04 -13.96 29.29
C VAL A 461 -1.01 -12.62 28.54
N LEU A 462 -0.22 -12.51 27.47
CA LEU A 462 -0.16 -11.30 26.63
C LEU A 462 -1.52 -11.00 26.01
N PHE A 463 -2.19 -12.02 25.47
CA PHE A 463 -3.51 -11.88 24.87
C PHE A 463 -4.56 -11.43 25.89
N LEU A 464 -4.60 -12.06 27.08
CA LEU A 464 -5.54 -11.69 28.13
C LEU A 464 -5.29 -10.27 28.65
N TYR A 465 -4.03 -9.88 28.84
CA TYR A 465 -3.66 -8.54 29.28
C TYR A 465 -4.08 -7.46 28.26
N LEU A 466 -3.72 -7.65 26.99
CA LEU A 466 -4.09 -6.72 25.92
C LEU A 466 -5.60 -6.70 25.68
N GLY A 467 -6.27 -7.85 25.73
CA GLY A 467 -7.72 -7.96 25.63
C GLY A 467 -8.43 -7.19 26.74
N PHE A 468 -7.98 -7.31 27.99
CA PHE A 468 -8.54 -6.55 29.11
C PHE A 468 -8.35 -5.04 28.96
N ARG A 469 -7.16 -4.60 28.51
CA ARG A 469 -6.93 -3.18 28.20
C ARG A 469 -7.78 -2.69 27.03
N ALA A 470 -7.92 -3.49 25.97
CA ALA A 470 -8.72 -3.14 24.80
C ALA A 470 -10.21 -3.00 25.17
N MET A 471 -10.74 -3.83 26.08
CA MET A 471 -12.11 -3.68 26.59
C MET A 471 -12.35 -2.31 27.25
N LYS A 472 -11.37 -1.80 28.01
CA LYS A 472 -11.46 -0.45 28.60
C LYS A 472 -11.48 0.63 27.51
N GLU A 473 -10.63 0.52 26.49
CA GLU A 473 -10.65 1.45 25.35
C GLU A 473 -11.97 1.40 24.58
N PHE A 474 -12.53 0.21 24.33
CA PHE A 474 -13.83 0.10 23.67
C PHE A 474 -14.96 0.71 24.49
N SER A 475 -14.89 0.64 25.83
CA SER A 475 -15.86 1.33 26.69
C SER A 475 -15.76 2.85 26.54
N PHE A 476 -14.56 3.39 26.32
CA PHE A 476 -14.35 4.81 26.04
C PHE A 476 -14.86 5.19 24.64
N ILE A 477 -14.54 4.40 23.61
CA ILE A 477 -15.06 4.60 22.25
C ILE A 477 -16.59 4.57 22.23
N SER A 478 -17.22 3.66 22.98
CA SER A 478 -18.69 3.60 23.08
C SER A 478 -19.30 4.88 23.66
N ARG A 479 -18.58 5.62 24.53
CA ARG A 479 -19.05 6.93 25.02
C ARG A 479 -18.99 7.97 23.91
N LEU A 480 -17.91 7.96 23.10
CA LEU A 480 -17.78 8.85 21.95
C LEU A 480 -18.85 8.57 20.89
N GLU A 481 -19.19 7.31 20.65
CA GLU A 481 -20.31 6.93 19.77
C GLU A 481 -21.62 7.56 20.25
N ASN A 482 -21.94 7.42 21.54
CA ASN A 482 -23.17 7.96 22.12
C ASN A 482 -23.19 9.49 22.09
N GLN A 483 -22.05 10.15 22.35
CA GLN A 483 -21.91 11.61 22.21
C GLN A 483 -22.17 12.04 20.76
N SER A 484 -21.58 11.35 19.79
CA SER A 484 -21.77 11.67 18.37
C SER A 484 -23.21 11.50 17.89
N GLN A 485 -23.97 10.59 18.50
CA GLN A 485 -25.40 10.41 18.22
C GLN A 485 -26.23 11.54 18.83
N ALA A 486 -25.94 11.93 20.08
CA ALA A 486 -26.59 13.07 20.72
C ALA A 486 -26.35 14.38 19.94
N ASP A 487 -25.10 14.65 19.54
CA ASP A 487 -24.75 15.83 18.73
C ASP A 487 -25.51 15.84 17.39
N ALA A 488 -25.70 14.67 16.77
CA ALA A 488 -26.44 14.55 15.52
C ALA A 488 -27.94 14.81 15.71
N GLU A 489 -28.54 14.29 16.79
CA GLU A 489 -29.94 14.54 17.14
C GLU A 489 -30.19 16.02 17.48
N GLU A 490 -29.24 16.69 18.15
CA GLU A 490 -29.32 18.12 18.46
C GLU A 490 -29.26 18.99 17.18
N LEU A 491 -28.43 18.60 16.21
CA LEU A 491 -28.36 19.24 14.88
C LEU A 491 -29.63 19.04 14.05
N GLU A 492 -30.30 17.89 14.17
CA GLU A 492 -31.57 17.62 13.46
C GLU A 492 -32.78 18.30 14.13
N THR A 493 -32.72 18.53 15.45
CA THR A 493 -33.82 19.16 16.22
C THR A 493 -33.69 20.68 16.35
N SER A 494 -32.52 21.26 16.06
CA SER A 494 -32.32 22.71 16.05
C SER A 494 -33.07 23.36 14.88
N PRO A 495 -34.00 24.32 15.12
CA PRO A 495 -34.66 25.04 14.04
C PRO A 495 -33.61 25.80 13.20
N PRO A 496 -33.81 25.95 11.88
CA PRO A 496 -32.87 26.71 11.06
C PRO A 496 -32.75 28.11 11.64
N ALA A 497 -31.53 28.51 11.99
CA ALA A 497 -31.25 29.83 12.51
C ALA A 497 -31.80 30.85 11.51
N VAL A 498 -32.91 31.50 11.86
CA VAL A 498 -33.42 32.66 11.15
C VAL A 498 -32.34 33.71 11.31
N SER A 499 -31.55 33.88 10.25
CA SER A 499 -30.64 35.01 10.08
C SER A 499 -31.48 36.28 10.17
N ASN A 500 -31.62 36.83 11.37
CA ASN A 500 -32.13 38.18 11.58
C ASN A 500 -31.08 39.17 11.07
N ALA A 501 -31.02 39.31 9.74
CA ALA A 501 -30.53 40.52 9.10
C ALA A 501 -31.73 41.47 9.01
N ALA A 502 -31.80 42.40 9.96
CA ALA A 502 -32.59 43.62 9.88
C ALA A 502 -31.62 44.78 9.67
#